data_AF-A0AAD4C5B0-F1
#
_entry.id   AF-A0AAD4C5B0-F1
#
_cell.length_a   1.000
_cell.length_b   1.000
_cell.length_c   1.000
_cell.angle_alpha   90.00
_cell.angle_beta   90.00
_cell.angle_gamma   90.00
#
_symmetry.space_group_name_H-M   'P 1'
#
loop_
_entity.id
_entity.type
_entity.pdbx_description
1 polymer ?
#
loop_
_entity_poly.entity_id
_entity_poly.type
_entity_poly.pdbx_seq_one_letter_code
_entity_poly.pdbx_strand_id
1 'polypeptide(L)'
;GSNRTVDRIILESPLVQVYRNLHTTIARNFLHSHLSTRHAEVDMTKTFEEVCQGMTKHSPHIVQMGRKSKCTIPDLISKGIGLF
;
A
#
# COMPACT_ATOMS: atom_id res chain seq x y z
N GLY A 1 -32.70 16.72 9.45
CA GLY A 1 -32.45 17.42 8.18
C GLY A 1 -32.23 16.39 7.08
N SER A 2 -32.76 16.63 5.87
CA SER A 2 -32.57 15.71 4.75
C SER A 2 -31.09 15.69 4.33
N ASN A 3 -30.45 14.51 4.35
CA ASN A 3 -29.08 14.32 3.86
C ASN A 3 -28.99 14.39 2.32
N ARG A 4 -30.07 14.79 1.64
CA ARG A 4 -30.27 14.66 0.20
C ARG A 4 -30.30 16.03 -0.48
N THR A 5 -29.31 16.88 -0.18
CA THR A 5 -29.10 18.15 -0.87
C THR A 5 -28.23 17.93 -2.11
N VAL A 6 -28.50 18.67 -3.19
CA VAL A 6 -27.76 18.56 -4.48
C VAL A 6 -26.26 18.78 -4.27
N ASP A 7 -25.90 19.79 -3.47
CA ASP A 7 -24.49 20.11 -3.16
C ASP A 7 -23.77 18.93 -2.50
N ARG A 8 -24.45 18.21 -1.61
CA ARG A 8 -23.86 17.07 -0.92
C ARG A 8 -23.71 15.86 -1.84
N ILE A 9 -24.66 15.63 -2.75
CA ILE A 9 -24.55 14.59 -3.79
C ILE A 9 -23.35 14.88 -4.70
N ILE A 10 -23.18 16.14 -5.10
CA ILE A 10 -22.05 16.59 -5.92
C ILE A 10 -20.72 16.42 -5.17
N LEU A 11 -20.68 16.67 -3.86
CA LEU A 11 -19.47 16.51 -3.04
C LEU A 11 -19.12 15.03 -2.78
N GLU A 12 -20.12 14.20 -2.47
CA GLU A 12 -19.91 12.80 -2.10
C GLU A 12 -19.54 11.94 -3.32
N SER A 13 -20.04 12.24 -4.52
CA SER A 13 -19.78 11.47 -5.74
C SER A 13 -18.28 11.37 -6.11
N PRO A 14 -17.51 12.47 -6.19
CA PRO A 14 -16.06 12.44 -6.40
C PRO A 14 -15.31 11.70 -5.30
N LEU A 15 -15.69 11.89 -4.03
CA LEU A 15 -15.04 11.23 -2.89
C LEU A 15 -15.23 9.71 -2.94
N VAL A 16 -16.43 9.24 -3.28
CA VAL A 16 -16.72 7.82 -3.48
C VAL A 16 -15.88 7.25 -4.63
N GLN A 17 -15.72 8.01 -5.72
CA GLN A 17 -14.88 7.58 -6.85
C GLN A 17 -13.40 7.51 -6.46
N VAL A 18 -12.88 8.52 -5.74
CA VAL A 18 -11.50 8.52 -5.23
C VAL A 18 -11.27 7.33 -4.30
N TYR A 19 -12.19 7.07 -3.38
CA TYR A 19 -12.11 5.91 -2.49
C TYR A 19 -12.02 4.59 -3.27
N ARG A 20 -12.91 4.39 -4.26
CA ARG A 20 -12.88 3.18 -5.11
C ARG A 20 -11.56 3.04 -5.86
N ASN A 21 -11.05 4.13 -6.43
CA ASN A 21 -9.78 4.13 -7.16
C ASN A 21 -8.60 3.76 -6.26
N LEU A 22 -8.53 4.33 -5.06
CA LEU A 22 -7.50 4.01 -4.07
C LEU A 22 -7.59 2.55 -3.64
N HIS A 23 -8.79 2.07 -3.32
CA HIS A 23 -9.03 0.69 -2.94
C HIS A 23 -8.59 -0.29 -4.04
N THR A 24 -8.95 -0.04 -5.30
CA THR A 24 -8.51 -0.86 -6.44
C THR A 24 -6.99 -0.80 -6.63
N THR A 25 -6.36 0.34 -6.40
CA THR A 25 -4.91 0.50 -6.54
C THR A 25 -4.17 -0.33 -5.49
N ILE A 26 -4.62 -0.24 -4.23
CA ILE A 26 -4.06 -1.04 -3.13
C ILE A 26 -4.24 -2.54 -3.42
N ALA A 27 -5.44 -2.97 -3.80
CA ALA A 27 -5.72 -4.37 -4.10
C ALA A 27 -4.79 -4.93 -5.20
N ARG A 28 -4.55 -4.15 -6.27
CA ARG A 28 -3.63 -4.54 -7.35
C ARG A 28 -2.19 -4.71 -6.89
N ASN A 29 -1.71 -3.88 -5.96
CA ASN A 29 -0.35 -3.99 -5.42
C ASN A 29 -0.14 -5.30 -4.66
N PHE A 30 -1.21 -5.86 -4.09
CA PHE A 30 -1.22 -7.16 -3.45
C PHE A 30 -1.71 -8.28 -4.38
N LEU A 31 -1.62 -8.09 -5.70
CA LEU A 31 -2.01 -9.11 -6.70
C LEU A 31 -3.47 -9.57 -6.63
N HIS A 32 -4.34 -8.81 -5.95
CA HIS A 32 -5.78 -9.01 -5.97
C HIS A 32 -6.33 -8.26 -7.19
N SER A 33 -6.26 -8.91 -8.35
CA SER A 33 -6.73 -8.36 -9.62
C SER A 33 -8.25 -8.41 -9.79
N HIS A 34 -8.95 -9.17 -8.95
CA HIS A 34 -10.39 -9.32 -9.01
C HIS A 34 -11.07 -8.16 -8.26
N LEU A 35 -11.87 -7.36 -8.98
CA LEU A 35 -12.68 -6.23 -8.48
C LEU A 35 -13.83 -6.67 -7.56
N SER A 36 -13.59 -7.63 -6.68
CA SER A 36 -14.54 -7.97 -5.65
C SER A 36 -14.49 -6.87 -4.59
N THR A 37 -15.48 -5.98 -4.61
CA THR A 37 -15.80 -5.11 -3.46
C THR A 37 -16.63 -5.87 -2.43
N ARG A 38 -16.59 -7.21 -2.44
CA ARG A 38 -17.27 -8.00 -1.44
C ARG A 38 -16.65 -7.68 -0.08
N HIS A 39 -17.49 -7.34 0.88
CA HIS A 39 -17.10 -7.23 2.29
C HIS A 39 -16.83 -8.64 2.84
N ALA A 40 -15.75 -9.25 2.40
CA ALA A 40 -15.24 -10.53 2.86
C ALA A 40 -13.73 -10.40 3.03
N GLU A 41 -13.14 -11.31 3.81
CA GLU A 41 -11.69 -11.38 3.94
C GLU A 41 -11.05 -11.60 2.56
N VAL A 42 -9.96 -10.89 2.33
CA VAL A 42 -9.21 -10.98 1.08
C VAL A 42 -8.36 -12.24 1.13
N ASP A 43 -8.46 -13.07 0.09
CA ASP A 43 -7.58 -14.24 -0.05
C ASP A 43 -6.15 -13.77 -0.40
N MET A 44 -5.28 -13.83 0.61
CA MET A 44 -3.88 -13.41 0.56
C MET A 44 -2.92 -14.51 0.07
N THR A 45 -3.42 -15.70 -0.28
CA THR A 45 -2.57 -16.86 -0.59
C THR A 45 -1.53 -16.54 -1.67
N LYS A 46 -1.97 -15.96 -2.79
CA LYS A 46 -1.10 -15.57 -3.90
C LYS A 46 -0.06 -14.51 -3.52
N THR A 47 -0.46 -13.56 -2.68
CA THR A 47 0.44 -12.52 -2.16
C THR A 47 1.58 -13.15 -1.38
N PHE A 48 1.25 -14.08 -0.47
CA PHE A 48 2.26 -14.76 0.33
C PHE A 48 3.15 -15.67 -0.49
N GLU A 49 2.62 -16.38 -1.48
CA GLU A 49 3.42 -17.19 -2.40
C GLU A 49 4.49 -16.35 -3.10
N GLU A 50 4.12 -15.21 -3.68
CA GLU A 50 5.05 -14.32 -4.39
C GLU A 50 6.07 -13.67 -3.45
N VAL A 51 5.65 -13.30 -2.22
CA VAL A 51 6.57 -12.81 -1.19
C VAL A 51 7.59 -13.89 -0.82
N CYS A 52 7.15 -15.13 -0.58
CA CYS A 52 8.03 -16.25 -0.26
C CYS A 52 9.01 -16.57 -1.40
N GLN A 53 8.55 -16.53 -2.66
CA GLN A 53 9.41 -16.68 -3.82
C GLN A 53 10.45 -15.56 -3.90
N GLY A 54 10.05 -14.32 -3.70
CA GLY A 54 10.95 -13.16 -3.68
C GLY A 54 11.97 -13.23 -2.56
N MET A 55 11.56 -13.64 -1.35
CA MET A 55 12.46 -13.83 -0.21
C MET A 55 13.47 -14.95 -0.46
N THR A 56 13.05 -16.06 -1.07
CA THR A 56 13.94 -17.18 -1.42
C THR A 56 14.94 -16.77 -2.49
N LYS A 57 14.49 -16.07 -3.53
CA LYS A 57 15.32 -15.65 -4.67
C LYS A 57 16.36 -14.59 -4.30
N HIS A 58 16.01 -13.66 -3.40
CA HIS A 58 16.83 -12.48 -3.14
C HIS A 58 17.45 -12.44 -1.74
N SER A 59 17.00 -13.33 -0.85
CA SER A 59 17.42 -13.43 0.56
C SER A 59 17.65 -12.06 1.19
N PRO A 60 16.66 -11.13 1.15
CA PRO A 60 16.85 -9.77 1.67
C PRO A 60 17.08 -9.74 3.18
N HIS A 61 16.65 -10.81 3.88
CA HIS A 61 16.83 -11.01 5.32
C HIS A 61 18.24 -11.45 5.72
N ILE A 62 19.09 -11.87 4.76
CA ILE A 62 20.46 -12.29 5.05
C ILE A 62 21.39 -11.09 4.93
N VAL A 63 22.16 -10.84 5.99
CA VAL A 63 23.24 -9.85 5.99
C VAL A 63 24.34 -10.36 5.06
N GLN A 64 24.56 -9.64 3.96
CA GLN A 64 25.62 -9.92 3.00
C GLN A 64 26.62 -8.77 3.01
N MET A 65 27.86 -9.08 3.36
CA MET A 65 28.95 -8.11 3.35
C MET A 65 29.15 -7.56 1.93
N GLY A 66 29.19 -6.23 1.80
CA GLY A 66 29.35 -5.55 0.51
C GLY A 66 28.08 -5.36 -0.32
N ARG A 67 26.90 -5.79 0.17
CA ARG A 67 25.61 -5.53 -0.49
C ARG A 67 25.29 -4.03 -0.44
N LYS A 68 25.33 -3.38 -1.60
CA LYS A 68 25.03 -1.94 -1.74
C LYS A 68 23.52 -1.73 -1.90
N SER A 69 22.98 -0.73 -1.22
CA SER A 69 21.64 -0.22 -1.51
C SER A 69 21.71 0.74 -2.70
N LYS A 70 20.64 0.80 -3.51
CA LYS A 70 20.52 1.81 -4.59
C LYS A 70 20.27 3.21 -4.02
N CYS A 71 19.60 3.26 -2.88
CA CYS A 71 19.36 4.49 -2.14
C CYS A 71 19.63 4.23 -0.66
N THR A 72 20.26 5.21 -0.01
CA THR A 72 20.40 5.24 1.43
C THR A 72 19.42 6.28 1.93
N ILE A 73 18.43 5.86 2.70
CA ILE A 73 17.52 6.80 3.35
C ILE A 73 18.30 7.40 4.53
N PRO A 74 18.49 8.73 4.56
CA PRO A 74 19.19 9.37 5.66
C PRO A 74 18.37 9.20 6.95
N ASP A 75 19.04 8.90 8.05
CA ASP A 75 18.41 8.92 9.37
C ASP A 75 18.14 10.38 9.78
N LEU A 76 16.92 10.82 9.51
CA LEU A 76 16.48 12.18 9.81
C LEU A 76 16.26 12.39 11.32
N ILE A 77 16.06 11.33 12.11
CA ILE A 77 15.91 11.43 13.56
C ILE A 77 17.28 11.77 14.17
N SER A 78 18.32 10.99 13.83
CA SER A 78 19.69 11.30 14.25
C SER A 78 20.16 12.67 13.78
N LYS A 79 19.77 13.06 12.55
CA LYS A 79 20.10 14.39 12.00
C LYS A 79 19.40 15.54 12.76
N GLY A 80 18.19 15.31 13.26
CA GLY A 80 17.47 16.28 14.08
C GLY A 80 18.07 16.44 15.48
N ILE A 81 18.53 15.36 16.09
CA ILE A 81 19.15 15.38 17.43
C ILE A 81 20.43 16.23 17.44
N GLY A 82 21.25 16.17 16.39
CA GLY A 82 22.49 16.97 16.28
C GLY A 82 22.29 18.47 15.99
N LEU A 83 21.04 18.93 15.87
CA LEU A 83 20.69 20.35 15.65
C LEU A 83 20.17 21.04 16.92
N PHE A 84 20.04 20.32 18.03
CA PHE A 84 19.77 20.84 19.37
C PHE A 84 21.04 20.82 20.22
#